data_AF-A0A538RJM6-F1
#
_entry.id   AF-A0A538RJM6-F1
#
_cell.length_a   1.000
_cell.length_b   1.000
_cell.length_c   1.000
_cell.angle_alpha   90.00
_cell.angle_beta   90.00
_cell.angle_gamma   90.00
#
_symmetry.space_group_name_H-M   'P 1'
#
loop_
_entity.id
_entity.type
_entity.pdbx_description
1 polymer ?
#
loop_
_entity_poly.entity_id
_entity_poly.type
_entity_poly.pdbx_seq_one_letter_code
_entity_poly.pdbx_strand_id
1 'polypeptide(L)'
;MTRRAVRPGRSASATRQASSVLLSGKVTADLCRAIHIYLARTPSYIVLANFEDGLGELSQTNLPGTVERYPNWTRKYAIRVDEILCDERLRQLAAALRSTRPLG
;
A
#
# COMPACT_ATOMS: atom_id res chain seq x y z
N MET A 1 -28.14 32.46 -35.24
CA MET A 1 -28.11 33.07 -33.88
C MET A 1 -28.73 32.10 -32.89
N THR A 2 -27.91 31.33 -32.18
CA THR A 2 -28.34 30.49 -31.05
C THR A 2 -27.27 30.61 -29.97
N ARG A 3 -27.63 31.26 -28.85
CA ARG A 3 -26.70 31.65 -27.79
C ARG A 3 -26.47 30.44 -26.87
N ARG A 4 -25.24 29.89 -26.89
CA ARG A 4 -24.82 28.77 -26.04
C ARG A 4 -24.76 29.25 -24.58
N ALA A 5 -25.58 28.67 -23.71
CA ALA A 5 -25.57 28.96 -22.28
C ALA A 5 -24.26 28.47 -21.64
N VAL A 6 -23.54 29.38 -20.98
CA VAL A 6 -22.34 29.08 -20.19
C VAL A 6 -22.79 28.43 -18.88
N ARG A 7 -22.31 27.22 -18.58
CA ARG A 7 -22.54 26.55 -17.29
C ARG A 7 -21.77 27.28 -16.18
N PRO A 8 -22.37 27.52 -15.00
CA PRO A 8 -21.66 28.13 -13.89
C PRO A 8 -20.58 27.17 -13.36
N GLY A 9 -19.41 27.75 -13.07
CA GLY A 9 -18.25 27.03 -12.54
C GLY A 9 -18.60 26.36 -11.21
N ARG A 10 -18.30 25.06 -11.10
CA ARG A 10 -18.30 24.36 -9.82
C ARG A 10 -17.17 24.95 -8.98
N SER A 11 -17.56 25.63 -7.90
CA SER A 11 -16.67 26.13 -6.85
C SER A 11 -15.77 25.00 -6.36
N ALA A 12 -14.46 25.16 -6.58
CA ALA A 12 -13.42 24.33 -6.00
C ALA A 12 -13.27 24.71 -4.53
N SER A 13 -14.08 24.12 -3.66
CA SER A 13 -14.01 24.39 -2.21
C SER A 13 -14.47 23.17 -1.43
N ALA A 14 -13.64 22.13 -1.43
CA ALA A 14 -13.56 21.14 -0.36
C ALA A 14 -12.33 20.26 -0.58
N THR A 15 -11.56 20.04 0.49
CA THR A 15 -10.44 19.09 0.60
C THR A 15 -9.06 19.64 0.22
N ARG A 16 -8.58 20.63 0.96
CA ARG A 16 -7.15 21.01 0.99
C ARG A 16 -6.57 20.92 2.41
N GLN A 17 -6.93 19.86 3.13
CA GLN A 17 -6.54 19.69 4.54
C GLN A 17 -6.18 18.25 4.90
N ALA A 18 -5.55 17.52 3.99
CA ALA A 18 -4.95 16.20 4.29
C ALA A 18 -3.42 16.18 4.10
N SER A 19 -2.83 17.26 3.58
CA SER A 19 -1.49 17.21 2.98
C SER A 19 -0.34 17.49 3.95
N SER A 20 -0.58 18.02 5.16
CA SER A 20 0.51 18.46 6.04
C SER A 20 1.03 17.40 7.03
N VAL A 21 0.31 16.30 7.26
CA VAL A 21 0.74 15.25 8.21
C VAL A 21 1.75 14.27 7.58
N LEU A 22 1.83 14.20 6.25
CA LEU A 22 2.72 13.28 5.53
C LEU A 22 4.21 13.68 5.55
N LEU A 23 4.54 14.91 5.98
CA LEU A 23 5.86 15.50 5.74
C LEU A 23 6.90 15.26 6.85
N SER A 24 6.57 14.49 7.89
CA SER A 24 7.58 13.83 8.74
C SER A 24 7.93 12.41 8.24
N GLY A 25 7.15 11.90 7.26
CA GLY A 25 7.59 10.99 6.20
C GLY A 25 7.94 9.56 6.58
N LYS A 26 7.61 9.08 7.79
CA LYS A 26 7.79 7.67 8.14
C LYS A 26 6.57 6.88 7.66
N VAL A 27 6.81 5.89 6.81
CA VAL A 27 5.80 4.90 6.46
C VAL A 27 5.53 4.06 7.70
N THR A 28 4.32 4.16 8.25
CA THR A 28 3.88 3.39 9.43
C THR A 28 3.19 2.10 9.01
N ALA A 29 3.13 1.12 9.91
CA ALA A 29 2.37 -0.11 9.67
C ALA A 29 0.89 0.16 9.35
N ASP A 30 0.30 1.16 10.03
CA ASP A 30 -1.09 1.57 9.76
C ASP A 30 -1.25 2.16 8.36
N LEU A 31 -0.29 2.95 7.89
CA LEU A 31 -0.29 3.50 6.54
C LEU A 31 -0.13 2.39 5.48
N CYS A 32 0.81 1.45 5.68
CA CYS A 32 0.95 0.28 4.81
C CYS A 32 -0.37 -0.51 4.72
N ARG A 33 -0.99 -0.80 5.86
CA ARG A 33 -2.28 -1.51 5.90
C ARG A 33 -3.39 -0.74 5.19
N ALA A 34 -3.45 0.58 5.35
CA ALA A 34 -4.42 1.42 4.65
C ALA A 34 -4.24 1.37 3.12
N ILE A 35 -3.00 1.36 2.63
CA ILE A 35 -2.68 1.22 1.20
C ILE A 35 -3.17 -0.14 0.68
N HIS A 36 -2.87 -1.24 1.38
CA HIS A 36 -3.35 -2.57 0.98
C HIS A 36 -4.89 -2.65 0.97
N ILE A 37 -5.58 -2.10 1.97
CA ILE A 37 -7.05 -2.05 2.00
C ILE A 37 -7.59 -1.22 0.83
N TYR A 38 -6.96 -0.09 0.53
CA TYR A 38 -7.35 0.75 -0.61
C TYR A 38 -7.26 -0.02 -1.93
N LEU A 39 -6.15 -0.74 -2.17
CA LEU A 39 -5.98 -1.59 -3.35
C LEU A 39 -6.99 -2.76 -3.36
N ALA A 40 -7.27 -3.36 -2.21
CA ALA A 40 -8.20 -4.48 -2.09
C ALA A 40 -9.64 -4.11 -2.47
N ARG A 41 -10.03 -2.84 -2.36
CA ARG A 41 -11.35 -2.32 -2.77
C ARG A 41 -11.51 -2.13 -4.28
N THR A 42 -10.44 -2.26 -5.05
CA THR A 42 -10.50 -2.10 -6.51
C THR A 42 -11.26 -3.27 -7.17
N PRO A 43 -11.82 -3.07 -8.37
CA PRO A 43 -12.47 -4.14 -9.13
C PRO A 43 -11.47 -5.12 -9.77
N SER A 44 -10.18 -5.03 -9.43
CA SER A 44 -9.17 -5.99 -9.88
C SER A 44 -9.57 -7.41 -9.50
N TYR A 45 -9.41 -8.37 -10.41
CA TYR A 45 -9.69 -9.79 -10.14
C TYR A 45 -8.75 -10.33 -9.05
N ILE A 46 -7.47 -9.95 -9.11
CA ILE A 46 -6.42 -10.38 -8.17
C ILE A 46 -5.78 -9.15 -7.55
N VAL A 47 -5.58 -9.20 -6.23
CA VAL A 47 -4.79 -8.22 -5.48
C VAL A 47 -3.74 -9.01 -4.70
N LEU A 48 -2.47 -8.62 -4.84
CA LEU A 48 -1.36 -9.24 -4.12
C LEU A 48 -0.91 -8.32 -3.00
N ALA A 49 -0.75 -8.87 -1.80
CA ALA A 49 -0.08 -8.20 -0.70
C ALA A 49 1.39 -8.58 -0.73
N ASN A 50 2.27 -7.57 -0.75
CA ASN A 50 3.70 -7.84 -0.72
C ASN A 50 4.11 -8.32 0.68
N PHE A 51 4.99 -9.31 0.74
CA PHE A 51 5.35 -9.93 2.00
C PHE A 51 6.21 -8.98 2.85
N GLU A 52 7.12 -8.24 2.20
CA GLU A 52 7.97 -7.22 2.83
C GLU A 52 7.16 -6.11 3.50
N ASP A 53 6.06 -5.66 2.89
CA ASP A 53 5.20 -4.62 3.46
C ASP A 53 4.53 -5.11 4.75
N GLY A 54 4.08 -6.38 4.75
CA GLY A 54 3.50 -7.03 5.93
C GLY A 54 4.50 -7.23 7.07
N LEU A 55 5.77 -7.50 6.73
CA LEU A 55 6.87 -7.60 7.69
C LEU A 55 7.50 -6.25 8.07
N GLY A 56 7.10 -5.14 7.43
CA GLY A 56 7.70 -3.83 7.64
C GLY A 56 9.17 -3.76 7.21
N GLU A 57 9.55 -4.54 6.21
CA GLU A 57 10.92 -4.62 5.71
C GLU A 57 11.28 -3.40 4.87
N LEU A 58 12.33 -2.69 5.27
CA LEU A 58 12.73 -1.42 4.65
C LEU A 58 13.69 -1.59 3.46
N SER A 59 14.42 -2.71 3.42
CA SER A 59 15.40 -2.98 2.37
C SER A 59 14.75 -3.62 1.16
N GLN A 60 15.15 -3.18 -0.04
CA GLN A 60 14.68 -3.77 -1.29
C GLN A 60 15.41 -5.08 -1.57
N THR A 61 14.73 -6.06 -2.14
CA THR A 61 15.36 -7.32 -2.58
C THR A 61 16.24 -7.11 -3.82
N ASN A 62 15.93 -6.09 -4.62
CA ASN A 62 16.66 -5.76 -5.84
C ASN A 62 16.63 -4.24 -6.07
N LEU A 63 17.79 -3.69 -6.41
CA LEU A 63 17.99 -2.32 -6.86
C LEU A 63 18.41 -2.34 -8.34
N PRO A 64 17.50 -2.03 -9.28
CA PRO A 64 17.79 -2.05 -10.71
C PRO A 64 18.99 -1.18 -11.10
N GLY A 65 19.77 -1.64 -12.09
CA GLY A 65 20.96 -0.92 -12.56
C GLY A 65 22.20 -1.06 -11.66
N THR A 66 22.18 -2.03 -10.75
CA THR A 66 23.33 -2.37 -9.92
C THR A 66 23.70 -3.84 -10.08
N VAL A 67 24.99 -4.13 -9.97
CA VAL A 67 25.50 -5.51 -9.98
C VAL A 67 26.29 -5.72 -8.69
N GLU A 68 27.38 -4.97 -8.50
CA GLU A 68 28.25 -5.12 -7.32
C GLU A 68 27.94 -4.12 -6.19
N ARG A 69 27.21 -3.04 -6.51
CA ARG A 69 26.94 -1.92 -5.57
C ARG A 69 25.80 -2.20 -4.58
N TYR A 70 24.98 -3.21 -4.85
CA TYR A 70 23.86 -3.59 -3.99
C TYR A 70 23.75 -5.11 -3.94
N PRO A 71 23.49 -5.72 -2.77
CA PRO A 71 23.41 -7.17 -2.62
C PRO A 71 22.08 -7.73 -3.16
N ASN A 72 21.81 -7.54 -4.46
CA ASN A 72 20.58 -7.98 -5.13
C ASN A 72 20.37 -9.49 -4.96
N TRP A 73 19.13 -9.89 -4.67
CA TRP A 73 18.68 -11.29 -4.66
C TRP A 73 19.35 -12.22 -3.63
N THR A 74 20.12 -11.66 -2.67
CA THR A 74 20.82 -12.47 -1.66
C THR A 74 20.18 -12.41 -0.27
N ARG A 75 19.31 -11.43 -0.03
CA ARG A 75 18.74 -11.16 1.28
C ARG A 75 17.72 -12.22 1.69
N LYS A 76 17.81 -12.64 2.95
CA LYS A 76 16.82 -13.48 3.64
C LYS A 76 16.00 -12.64 4.61
N TYR A 77 14.78 -13.08 4.90
CA TYR A 77 13.98 -12.50 5.98
C TYR A 77 14.47 -12.96 7.35
N ALA A 78 14.31 -12.10 8.36
CA ALA A 78 14.66 -12.44 9.73
C ALA A 78 13.70 -13.45 10.37
N ILE A 79 12.43 -13.45 9.93
CA ILE A 79 11.41 -14.39 10.40
C ILE A 79 11.69 -15.81 9.90
N ARG A 80 11.51 -16.79 10.78
CA ARG A 80 11.59 -18.20 10.41
C ARG A 80 10.34 -18.64 9.67
N VAL A 81 10.47 -19.61 8.77
CA VAL A 81 9.33 -20.14 8.00
C VAL A 81 8.21 -20.66 8.91
N ASP A 82 8.58 -21.37 9.99
CA ASP A 82 7.65 -21.92 10.97
C ASP A 82 6.90 -20.85 11.80
N GLU A 83 7.38 -19.61 11.81
CA GLU A 83 6.79 -18.50 12.57
C GLU A 83 5.89 -17.59 11.72
N ILE A 84 5.94 -17.72 10.38
CA ILE A 84 5.23 -16.82 9.44
C ILE A 84 3.74 -16.74 9.74
N LEU A 85 3.09 -17.89 9.97
CA LEU A 85 1.65 -17.94 10.22
C LEU A 85 1.26 -17.39 11.60
N CYS A 86 2.22 -17.29 12.52
CA CYS A 86 2.03 -16.77 13.86
C CYS A 86 2.38 -15.28 13.98
N ASP A 87 2.99 -14.66 12.97
CA ASP A 87 3.30 -13.23 13.00
C ASP A 87 2.03 -12.37 13.05
N GLU A 88 1.92 -11.54 14.08
CA GLU A 88 0.74 -10.72 14.33
C GLU A 88 0.50 -9.69 13.21
N ARG A 89 1.56 -9.13 12.62
CA ARG A 89 1.45 -8.11 11.56
C ARG A 89 0.84 -8.74 10.31
N LEU A 90 1.32 -9.93 9.95
CA LEU A 90 0.80 -10.70 8.82
C LEU A 90 -0.65 -11.14 9.08
N ARG A 91 -0.97 -11.63 10.29
CA ARG A 91 -2.34 -12.02 10.66
C ARG A 91 -3.30 -10.83 10.59
N GLN A 92 -2.92 -9.65 11.06
CA GLN A 92 -3.74 -8.44 10.97
C GLN A 92 -3.98 -7.98 9.54
N LEU A 93 -2.94 -7.98 8.70
CA LEU A 93 -3.08 -7.63 7.30
C LEU A 93 -3.98 -8.64 6.56
N ALA A 94 -3.75 -9.93 6.76
CA ALA A 94 -4.56 -10.99 6.17
C ALA A 94 -6.04 -10.89 6.58
N ALA A 95 -6.32 -10.65 7.87
CA ALA A 95 -7.67 -10.43 8.37
C ALA A 95 -8.34 -9.23 7.69
N ALA A 96 -7.65 -8.08 7.61
CA ALA A 96 -8.16 -6.89 6.96
C ALA A 96 -8.46 -7.11 5.46
N LEU A 97 -7.58 -7.82 4.76
CA LEU A 97 -7.79 -8.18 3.35
C LEU A 97 -8.96 -9.12 3.17
N ARG A 98 -9.09 -10.15 4.02
CA ARG A 98 -10.22 -11.10 3.98
C ARG A 98 -11.56 -10.42 4.25
N SER A 99 -11.60 -9.48 5.20
CA SER A 99 -12.81 -8.69 5.45
C SER A 99 -13.14 -7.74 4.30
N THR A 100 -12.14 -7.24 3.57
CA THR A 100 -12.34 -6.33 2.44
C THR A 100 -12.71 -7.08 1.15
N ARG A 101 -12.20 -8.31 0.98
CA ARG A 101 -12.46 -9.19 -0.16
C ARG A 101 -12.91 -10.58 0.35
N PRO A 102 -14.16 -10.71 0.81
CA PRO A 102 -14.68 -11.99 1.28
C PRO A 102 -14.69 -13.01 0.13
N LEU A 103 -14.37 -14.27 0.46
CA LEU A 103 -14.64 -15.39 -0.43
C LEU A 103 -16.16 -15.59 -0.40
N GLY A 104 -16.82 -15.39 -1.55
CA GLY A 104 -18.23 -15.70 -1.73
C GLY A 104 -18.51 -17.19 -1.60
#